data_AF-M6KKP3-F1
#
_entry.id   AF-M6KKP3-F1
#
_cell.length_a   1.000
_cell.length_b   1.000
_cell.length_c   1.000
_cell.angle_alpha   90.00
_cell.angle_beta   90.00
_cell.angle_gamma   90.00
#
_symmetry.space_group_name_H-M   'P 1'
#
loop_
_entity.id
_entity.type
_entity.pdbx_description
1 polymer ?
#
loop_
_entity_poly.entity_id
_entity_poly.type
_entity_poly.pdbx_seq_one_letter_code
_entity_poly.pdbx_strand_id
1 'polypeptide(L)'
;MAGFRLSNNIVHVNDGKFVKSVDPIFEGTPLSNSGQVPNAKTKLTEDAEAGKILGYHGGFVNTAKIGLVYDTRDFEPDPNSGVFLEGTYEKASKTIASDFDFQKYFGHAKFFYSPFPKTFEKLVLASRFGFGISDGNVPFFEYRNLWGTENTVSGLGGLRTLRGYKQDRFVGRAMGFGTLELRWKFWSFSVGGEYFALNLVPFWDFGRVWNDEHKAGLTDYKYSQGLGLRIAWNQATIIMMDYAVSREDKQLFVNFSHAF
;
A
#
# COMPACT_ATOMS: atom_id res chain seq x y z
N MET A 1 14.40 -13.87 -8.20
CA MET A 1 13.08 -14.50 -8.04
C MET A 1 12.35 -14.48 -9.38
N ALA A 2 11.62 -15.54 -9.73
CA ALA A 2 10.78 -15.55 -10.92
C ALA A 2 9.45 -16.26 -10.60
N GLY A 3 8.39 -15.93 -11.33
CA GLY A 3 7.09 -16.55 -11.10
C GLY A 3 6.07 -16.25 -12.19
N PHE A 4 4.94 -16.96 -12.13
CA PHE A 4 3.79 -16.73 -12.98
C PHE A 4 2.57 -16.48 -12.10
N ARG A 5 1.68 -15.58 -12.52
CA ARG A 5 0.35 -15.39 -11.95
C ARG A 5 -0.66 -15.64 -13.05
N LEU A 6 -1.62 -16.51 -12.77
CA LEU A 6 -2.78 -16.75 -13.63
C LEU A 6 -4.02 -16.31 -12.84
N SER A 7 -4.87 -15.50 -13.43
CA SER A 7 -6.06 -15.01 -12.74
C SER A 7 -7.19 -14.72 -13.70
N ASN A 8 -8.41 -15.02 -13.27
CA ASN A 8 -9.64 -14.58 -13.94
C ASN A 8 -10.28 -13.49 -13.08
N ASN A 9 -10.35 -12.27 -13.60
CA ASN A 9 -10.87 -11.13 -12.87
C ASN A 9 -12.32 -10.89 -13.30
N ILE A 10 -13.22 -10.78 -12.32
CA ILE A 10 -14.64 -10.55 -12.56
C ILE A 10 -15.01 -9.20 -11.96
N VAL A 11 -15.66 -8.36 -12.75
CA VAL A 11 -16.13 -7.03 -12.33
C VAL A 11 -17.64 -7.03 -12.27
N HIS A 12 -18.18 -6.63 -11.12
CA HIS A 12 -19.62 -6.47 -10.93
C HIS A 12 -19.96 -4.99 -10.76
N VAL A 13 -20.88 -4.50 -11.59
CA VAL A 13 -21.52 -3.20 -11.43
C VAL A 13 -22.95 -3.37 -10.94
N ASN A 14 -23.45 -2.36 -10.25
CA ASN A 14 -24.81 -2.33 -9.71
C ASN A 14 -25.69 -1.28 -10.38
N ASP A 15 -25.28 -0.75 -11.54
CA ASP A 15 -26.04 0.25 -12.30
C ASP A 15 -27.46 -0.23 -12.58
N GLY A 16 -28.46 0.61 -12.31
CA GLY A 16 -29.86 0.31 -12.57
C GLY A 16 -30.48 -0.77 -11.68
N LYS A 17 -29.71 -1.42 -10.79
CA LYS A 17 -30.28 -2.34 -9.80
C LYS A 17 -31.04 -1.56 -8.75
N PHE A 18 -32.27 -2.00 -8.47
CA PHE A 18 -33.07 -1.43 -7.39
C PHE A 18 -32.50 -1.85 -6.04
N VAL A 19 -32.29 -0.86 -5.18
CA VAL A 19 -31.82 -1.04 -3.80
C VAL A 19 -32.77 -0.32 -2.85
N LYS A 20 -32.81 -0.78 -1.60
CA LYS A 20 -33.57 -0.11 -0.56
C LYS A 20 -32.88 1.23 -0.23
N SER A 21 -33.58 2.34 -0.41
CA SER A 21 -33.11 3.64 0.02
C SER A 21 -33.11 3.71 1.54
N VAL A 22 -32.07 4.30 2.10
CA VAL A 22 -31.97 4.65 3.52
C VAL A 22 -31.92 6.17 3.62
N ASP A 23 -32.78 6.72 4.47
CA ASP A 23 -32.76 8.14 4.81
C ASP A 23 -31.58 8.39 5.76
N PRO A 24 -30.55 9.16 5.37
CA PRO A 24 -29.35 9.33 6.17
C PRO A 24 -29.58 10.12 7.48
N ILE A 25 -30.71 10.82 7.62
CA ILE A 25 -31.05 11.62 8.80
C ILE A 25 -31.92 10.81 9.77
N PHE A 26 -32.87 10.04 9.23
CA PHE A 26 -33.86 9.31 10.02
C PHE A 26 -33.63 7.80 10.06
N GLU A 27 -32.49 7.29 9.58
CA GLU A 27 -32.16 5.87 9.56
C GLU A 27 -32.39 5.21 10.93
N GLY A 28 -33.23 4.17 10.98
CA GLY A 28 -33.55 3.46 12.22
C GLY A 28 -34.60 4.13 13.12
N THR A 29 -35.18 5.27 12.72
CA THR A 29 -36.29 5.92 13.45
C THR A 29 -37.65 5.65 12.79
N PRO A 30 -38.77 5.83 13.50
CA PRO A 30 -40.12 5.71 12.92
C PRO A 30 -40.44 6.70 11.80
N LEU A 31 -39.61 7.75 11.63
CA LEU A 31 -39.71 8.76 10.58
C LEU A 31 -38.91 8.39 9.32
N SER A 32 -38.16 7.28 9.34
CA SER A 32 -37.39 6.82 8.19
C SER A 32 -38.32 6.44 7.04
N ASN A 33 -38.15 7.11 5.90
CA ASN A 33 -38.83 6.71 4.68
C ASN A 33 -37.88 5.85 3.84
N SER A 34 -38.26 4.59 3.58
CA SER A 34 -37.46 3.66 2.78
C SER A 34 -38.28 3.16 1.59
N GLY A 35 -37.75 3.31 0.38
CA GLY A 35 -38.35 2.83 -0.87
C GLY A 35 -37.33 2.06 -1.71
N GLN A 36 -37.77 1.46 -2.81
CA GLN A 36 -36.82 0.92 -3.79
C GLN A 36 -36.44 2.01 -4.79
N VAL A 37 -35.15 2.34 -4.85
CA VAL A 37 -34.61 3.30 -5.81
C VAL A 37 -33.58 2.60 -6.70
N PRO A 38 -33.54 2.91 -8.01
CA PRO A 38 -32.50 2.37 -8.88
C PRO A 38 -31.16 3.03 -8.54
N ASN A 39 -30.10 2.24 -8.53
CA ASN A 39 -28.75 2.79 -8.46
C ASN A 39 -28.47 3.64 -9.71
N ALA A 40 -27.94 4.83 -9.47
CA ALA A 40 -27.38 5.66 -10.52
C ALA A 40 -26.19 4.94 -11.20
N LYS A 41 -25.86 5.42 -12.39
CA LYS A 41 -24.70 4.95 -13.13
C LYS A 41 -23.43 5.19 -12.31
N THR A 42 -22.63 4.16 -12.16
CA THR A 42 -21.36 4.24 -11.45
C THR A 42 -20.33 4.99 -12.27
N LYS A 43 -19.36 5.59 -11.58
CA LYS A 43 -18.25 6.27 -12.24
C LYS A 43 -17.43 5.33 -13.14
N LEU A 44 -17.35 4.06 -12.74
CA LEU A 44 -16.66 3.02 -13.50
C LEU A 44 -17.29 2.85 -14.88
N THR A 45 -18.62 2.82 -14.96
CA THR A 45 -19.36 2.68 -16.23
C THR A 45 -19.24 3.93 -17.09
N GLU A 46 -19.31 5.12 -16.49
CA GLU A 46 -19.05 6.37 -17.22
C GLU A 46 -17.66 6.39 -17.86
N ASP A 47 -16.62 6.01 -17.11
CA ASP A 47 -15.25 6.04 -17.61
C ASP A 47 -14.99 4.92 -18.62
N ALA A 48 -15.68 3.78 -18.52
CA ALA A 48 -15.64 2.71 -19.51
C ALA A 48 -16.26 3.16 -20.86
N GLU A 49 -17.44 3.77 -20.82
CA GLU A 49 -18.11 4.29 -22.02
C GLU A 49 -17.36 5.45 -22.67
N ALA A 50 -16.68 6.27 -21.84
CA ALA A 50 -15.80 7.32 -22.32
C ALA A 50 -14.45 6.78 -22.85
N GLY A 51 -14.21 5.47 -22.83
CA GLY A 51 -12.98 4.84 -23.31
C GLY A 51 -11.73 5.15 -22.49
N LYS A 52 -11.90 5.60 -21.23
CA LYS A 52 -10.77 6.00 -20.36
C LYS A 52 -10.11 4.83 -19.64
N ILE A 53 -10.82 3.70 -19.53
CA ILE A 53 -10.36 2.53 -18.78
C ILE A 53 -10.50 1.24 -19.60
N LEU A 54 -9.68 0.26 -19.25
CA LEU A 54 -9.75 -1.10 -19.78
C LEU A 54 -10.17 -2.08 -18.67
N GLY A 55 -10.77 -3.21 -19.05
CA GLY A 55 -11.12 -4.29 -18.11
C GLY A 55 -12.47 -4.13 -17.41
N TYR A 56 -13.38 -3.30 -17.95
CA TYR A 56 -14.74 -3.14 -17.42
C TYR A 56 -15.52 -4.47 -17.34
N HIS A 57 -15.31 -5.37 -18.30
CA HIS A 57 -15.92 -6.71 -18.32
C HIS A 57 -15.09 -7.78 -17.57
N GLY A 58 -14.03 -7.38 -16.87
CA GLY A 58 -13.07 -8.32 -16.32
C GLY A 58 -12.20 -8.96 -17.41
N GLY A 59 -11.72 -10.17 -17.15
CA GLY A 59 -10.92 -10.96 -18.09
C GLY A 59 -9.75 -11.67 -17.43
N PHE A 60 -9.09 -12.51 -18.21
CA PHE A 60 -7.88 -13.22 -17.80
C PHE A 60 -6.69 -12.27 -17.75
N VAL A 61 -6.03 -12.22 -16.60
CA VAL A 61 -4.75 -11.53 -16.41
C VAL A 61 -3.71 -12.57 -16.03
N ASN A 62 -2.94 -12.97 -17.03
CA ASN A 62 -1.84 -13.91 -16.89
C ASN A 62 -0.53 -13.16 -17.06
N THR A 63 0.37 -13.29 -16.09
CA THR A 63 1.60 -12.50 -16.06
C THR A 63 2.82 -13.35 -15.72
N ALA A 64 3.92 -13.14 -16.43
CA ALA A 64 5.25 -13.59 -16.05
C ALA A 64 5.95 -12.51 -15.23
N LYS A 65 6.69 -12.90 -14.20
CA LYS A 65 7.33 -11.99 -13.24
C LYS A 65 8.79 -12.37 -13.02
N ILE A 66 9.65 -11.36 -12.93
CA ILE A 66 11.05 -11.52 -12.54
C ILE A 66 11.45 -10.39 -11.60
N GLY A 67 12.18 -10.74 -10.54
CA GLY A 67 12.62 -9.81 -9.51
C GLY A 67 14.07 -10.05 -9.13
N LEU A 68 14.82 -8.96 -8.98
CA LEU A 68 16.18 -8.92 -8.47
C LEU A 68 16.16 -8.26 -7.10
N VAL A 69 16.91 -8.84 -6.17
CA VAL A 69 16.99 -8.38 -4.78
C VAL A 69 18.45 -8.32 -4.39
N TYR A 70 18.81 -7.22 -3.74
CA TYR A 70 20.07 -7.06 -3.03
C TYR A 70 19.75 -6.71 -1.59
N ASP A 71 20.12 -7.58 -0.65
CA ASP A 71 19.81 -7.43 0.76
C ASP A 71 21.06 -7.57 1.62
N THR A 72 21.30 -6.56 2.45
CA THR A 72 22.43 -6.45 3.38
C THR A 72 21.98 -6.16 4.81
N ARG A 73 20.68 -6.28 5.08
CA ARG A 73 20.11 -6.05 6.41
C ARG A 73 20.70 -7.05 7.42
N ASP A 74 20.97 -6.55 8.63
CA ASP A 74 21.51 -7.35 9.73
C ASP A 74 20.50 -8.39 10.25
N PHE A 75 19.25 -7.99 10.45
CA PHE A 75 18.18 -8.87 10.91
C PHE A 75 16.86 -8.47 10.26
N GLU A 76 16.39 -9.26 9.28
CA GLU A 76 15.23 -8.93 8.44
C GLU A 76 13.96 -8.52 9.23
N PRO A 77 13.58 -9.19 10.33
CA PRO A 77 12.37 -8.83 11.07
C PRO A 77 12.45 -7.46 11.78
N ASP A 78 13.63 -7.01 12.21
CA ASP A 78 13.81 -5.73 12.90
C ASP A 78 15.22 -5.14 12.67
N PRO A 79 15.50 -4.66 11.45
CA PRO A 79 16.85 -4.28 11.05
C PRO A 79 17.35 -3.03 11.78
N ASN A 80 18.61 -3.03 12.20
CA ASN A 80 19.27 -1.84 12.75
C ASN A 80 20.17 -1.15 11.72
N SER A 81 20.64 -1.90 10.73
CA SER A 81 21.52 -1.38 9.68
C SER A 81 21.43 -2.19 8.40
N GLY A 82 21.75 -1.54 7.28
CA GLY A 82 21.85 -2.18 5.98
C GLY A 82 20.84 -1.63 4.98
N VAL A 83 20.85 -2.24 3.81
CA VAL A 83 20.06 -1.81 2.66
C VAL A 83 19.37 -3.00 2.04
N PHE A 84 18.10 -2.80 1.69
CA PHE A 84 17.33 -3.70 0.84
C PHE A 84 16.99 -2.96 -0.45
N LEU A 85 17.39 -3.49 -1.59
CA LEU A 85 17.05 -2.97 -2.92
C LEU A 85 16.34 -4.06 -3.71
N GLU A 86 15.25 -3.68 -4.36
CA GLU A 86 14.39 -4.56 -5.12
C GLU A 86 14.06 -3.89 -6.45
N GLY A 87 14.17 -4.67 -7.53
CA GLY A 87 13.74 -4.30 -8.87
C GLY A 87 12.93 -5.44 -9.46
N THR A 88 11.67 -5.19 -9.79
CA THR A 88 10.77 -6.18 -10.35
C THR A 88 10.21 -5.75 -11.69
N TYR A 89 9.96 -6.75 -12.52
CA TYR A 89 9.34 -6.63 -13.82
C TYR A 89 8.23 -7.67 -13.94
N GLU A 90 7.07 -7.24 -14.41
CA GLU A 90 5.90 -8.08 -14.64
C GLU A 90 5.35 -7.82 -16.04
N LYS A 91 5.12 -8.87 -16.82
CA LYS A 91 4.60 -8.79 -18.19
C LYS A 91 3.35 -9.64 -18.34
N ALA A 92 2.27 -9.01 -18.78
CA ALA A 92 1.08 -9.66 -19.31
C ALA A 92 1.16 -9.67 -20.85
N SER A 93 0.78 -10.78 -21.47
CA SER A 93 0.75 -10.87 -22.94
C SER A 93 -0.28 -11.89 -23.41
N LYS A 94 -0.83 -11.67 -24.61
CA LYS A 94 -1.70 -12.63 -25.29
C LYS A 94 -1.02 -13.98 -25.53
N THR A 95 0.30 -14.01 -25.72
CA THR A 95 1.08 -15.26 -25.86
C THR A 95 1.06 -16.15 -24.62
N ILE A 96 0.76 -15.60 -23.44
CA ILE A 96 0.55 -16.36 -22.19
C ILE A 96 -0.93 -16.41 -21.80
N ALA A 97 -1.82 -16.34 -22.79
CA ALA A 97 -3.27 -16.41 -22.64
C ALA A 97 -3.86 -15.32 -21.71
N SER A 98 -3.25 -14.14 -21.67
CA SER A 98 -3.84 -12.94 -21.04
C SER A 98 -4.71 -12.20 -22.05
N ASP A 99 -5.86 -11.67 -21.60
CA ASP A 99 -6.70 -10.80 -22.43
C ASP A 99 -6.05 -9.42 -22.64
N PHE A 100 -5.12 -9.06 -21.76
CA PHE A 100 -4.42 -7.78 -21.73
C PHE A 100 -2.94 -7.93 -22.06
N ASP A 101 -2.36 -6.90 -22.69
CA ASP A 101 -0.94 -6.79 -23.02
C ASP A 101 -0.37 -5.54 -22.37
N PHE A 102 0.32 -5.74 -21.25
CA PHE A 102 0.88 -4.65 -20.46
C PHE A 102 2.13 -5.11 -19.73
N GLN A 103 2.89 -4.14 -19.23
CA GLN A 103 4.06 -4.40 -18.42
C GLN A 103 4.11 -3.48 -17.21
N LYS A 104 4.74 -3.94 -16.14
CA LYS A 104 4.94 -3.18 -14.92
C LYS A 104 6.40 -3.25 -14.52
N TYR A 105 6.92 -2.12 -14.10
CA TYR A 105 8.24 -1.96 -13.51
C TYR A 105 8.04 -1.45 -12.10
N PHE A 106 8.73 -2.03 -11.13
CA PHE A 106 8.68 -1.55 -9.76
C PHE A 106 10.06 -1.59 -9.12
N GLY A 107 10.47 -0.46 -8.58
CA GLY A 107 11.69 -0.33 -7.79
C GLY A 107 11.34 -0.01 -6.35
N HIS A 108 12.03 -0.64 -5.41
CA HIS A 108 11.79 -0.47 -3.98
C HIS A 108 13.11 -0.51 -3.23
N ALA A 109 13.32 0.46 -2.36
CA ALA A 109 14.51 0.57 -1.54
C ALA A 109 14.13 0.77 -0.08
N LYS A 110 14.83 0.10 0.83
CA LYS A 110 14.78 0.35 2.27
C LYS A 110 16.19 0.57 2.78
N PHE A 111 16.37 1.59 3.60
CA PHE A 111 17.65 1.92 4.22
C PHE A 111 17.49 1.99 5.73
N PHE A 112 18.40 1.35 6.46
CA PHE A 112 18.45 1.34 7.91
C PHE A 112 19.82 1.82 8.37
N TYR A 113 19.83 2.77 9.30
CA TYR A 113 21.05 3.32 9.85
C TYR A 113 20.91 3.63 11.34
N SER A 114 21.84 3.11 12.14
CA SER A 114 21.94 3.36 13.58
C SER A 114 23.14 4.29 13.86
N PRO A 115 22.92 5.60 14.10
CA PRO A 115 24.01 6.56 14.28
C PRO A 115 24.80 6.39 15.58
N PHE A 116 24.15 5.91 16.65
CA PHE A 116 24.72 5.89 18.00
C PHE A 116 24.53 4.53 18.69
N PRO A 117 25.04 3.43 18.10
CA PRO A 117 24.81 2.08 18.60
C PRO A 117 25.47 1.81 19.97
N LYS A 118 26.40 2.67 20.41
CA LYS A 118 27.09 2.57 21.70
C LYS A 118 26.44 3.42 22.81
N THR A 119 25.58 4.38 22.46
CA THR A 119 24.99 5.34 23.41
C THR A 119 23.51 5.03 23.66
N PHE A 120 22.79 4.55 22.64
CA PHE A 120 21.39 4.12 22.76
C PHE A 120 21.31 2.63 22.50
N GLU A 121 20.51 1.91 23.29
CA GLU A 121 20.28 0.47 23.06
C GLU A 121 19.72 0.20 21.65
N LYS A 122 18.88 1.11 21.12
CA LYS A 122 18.43 1.10 19.73
C LYS A 122 17.85 2.45 19.32
N LEU A 123 18.52 3.12 18.38
CA LEU A 123 18.04 4.32 17.69
C LEU A 123 18.31 4.16 16.19
N VAL A 124 17.27 3.91 15.40
CA VAL A 124 17.40 3.56 13.98
C VAL A 124 16.64 4.56 13.13
N LEU A 125 17.34 5.17 12.19
CA LEU A 125 16.73 5.87 11.07
C LEU A 125 16.38 4.84 10.00
N ALA A 126 15.09 4.60 9.80
CA ALA A 126 14.58 3.72 8.78
C ALA A 126 13.90 4.54 7.69
N SER A 127 14.24 4.29 6.43
CA SER A 127 13.59 4.92 5.30
C SER A 127 13.21 3.89 4.25
N ARG A 128 12.13 4.16 3.54
CA ARG A 128 11.60 3.31 2.49
C ARG A 128 11.14 4.17 1.34
N PHE A 129 11.42 3.74 0.12
CA PHE A 129 11.00 4.42 -1.11
C PHE A 129 10.57 3.38 -2.13
N GLY A 130 9.48 3.64 -2.85
CA GLY A 130 9.02 2.78 -3.92
C GLY A 130 8.52 3.61 -5.09
N PHE A 131 8.76 3.12 -6.30
CA PHE A 131 8.28 3.75 -7.53
C PHE A 131 7.91 2.68 -8.54
N GLY A 132 6.69 2.74 -9.04
CA GLY A 132 6.17 1.79 -10.01
C GLY A 132 5.55 2.48 -11.23
N ILE A 133 5.70 1.85 -12.38
CA ILE A 133 5.11 2.24 -13.65
C ILE A 133 4.34 1.05 -14.22
N SER A 134 3.14 1.29 -14.72
CA SER A 134 2.33 0.36 -15.50
C SER A 134 2.11 0.94 -16.90
N ASP A 135 2.57 0.24 -17.92
CA ASP A 135 2.59 0.68 -19.33
C ASP A 135 1.87 -0.34 -20.23
N GLY A 136 1.31 0.13 -21.35
CA GLY A 136 0.51 -0.66 -22.29
C GLY A 136 -0.97 -0.74 -21.93
N ASN A 137 -1.64 -1.83 -22.34
CA ASN A 137 -3.08 -2.02 -22.18
C ASN A 137 -3.44 -2.56 -20.79
N VAL A 138 -3.10 -1.80 -19.75
CA VAL A 138 -3.31 -2.18 -18.35
C VAL A 138 -4.80 -2.00 -17.97
N PRO A 139 -5.50 -3.02 -17.47
CA PRO A 139 -6.86 -2.86 -16.95
C PRO A 139 -6.89 -2.06 -15.65
N PHE A 140 -7.98 -1.35 -15.36
CA PHE A 140 -8.03 -0.39 -14.26
C PHE A 140 -7.73 -0.99 -12.88
N PHE A 141 -8.18 -2.23 -12.65
CA PHE A 141 -7.98 -2.94 -11.39
C PHE A 141 -6.53 -3.42 -11.19
N GLU A 142 -5.69 -3.37 -12.22
CA GLU A 142 -4.27 -3.68 -12.10
C GLU A 142 -3.43 -2.46 -11.68
N TYR A 143 -3.91 -1.23 -11.83
CA TYR A 143 -3.16 -0.03 -11.42
C TYR A 143 -2.82 -0.02 -9.93
N ARG A 144 -3.68 -0.60 -9.09
CA ARG A 144 -3.46 -0.69 -7.64
C ARG A 144 -2.36 -1.67 -7.25
N ASN A 145 -1.82 -2.49 -8.15
CA ASN A 145 -1.00 -3.63 -7.77
C ASN A 145 0.42 -3.53 -8.36
N LEU A 146 1.40 -3.36 -7.48
CA LEU A 146 2.82 -3.42 -7.77
C LEU A 146 3.44 -4.61 -7.03
N TRP A 147 3.87 -5.63 -7.76
CA TRP A 147 4.48 -6.82 -7.17
C TRP A 147 5.92 -6.52 -6.71
N GLY A 148 6.15 -6.62 -5.39
CA GLY A 148 7.48 -6.68 -4.78
C GLY A 148 7.82 -8.11 -4.36
N THR A 149 9.10 -8.39 -4.08
CA THR A 149 9.54 -9.75 -3.75
C THR A 149 9.20 -10.14 -2.32
N GLU A 150 9.21 -9.19 -1.38
CA GLU A 150 8.76 -9.44 -0.01
C GLU A 150 7.24 -9.34 0.12
N ASN A 151 6.65 -8.32 -0.51
CA ASN A 151 5.24 -7.99 -0.39
C ASN A 151 4.75 -7.28 -1.66
N THR A 152 3.48 -7.48 -1.98
CA THR A 152 2.80 -6.67 -2.99
C THR A 152 2.44 -5.31 -2.41
N VAL A 153 2.84 -4.24 -3.10
CA VAL A 153 2.43 -2.88 -2.77
C VAL A 153 1.12 -2.58 -3.48
N SER A 154 0.10 -2.29 -2.66
CA SER A 154 -1.20 -1.84 -3.19
C SER A 154 -1.17 -0.33 -3.54
N GLY A 155 -2.31 0.25 -3.91
CA GLY A 155 -2.42 1.68 -4.18
C GLY A 155 -1.93 2.54 -3.02
N LEU A 156 -1.64 3.81 -3.29
CA LEU A 156 -1.14 4.72 -2.25
C LEU A 156 -2.27 5.05 -1.28
N GLY A 157 -1.97 4.89 0.01
CA GLY A 157 -2.95 4.94 1.09
C GLY A 157 -2.91 3.67 1.94
N GLY A 158 -3.24 3.82 3.22
CA GLY A 158 -3.26 2.74 4.21
C GLY A 158 -1.90 2.48 4.85
N LEU A 159 -1.82 1.38 5.60
CA LEU A 159 -0.73 1.12 6.55
C LEU A 159 0.68 1.13 5.92
N ARG A 160 0.81 0.64 4.68
CA ARG A 160 2.12 0.32 4.08
C ARG A 160 2.66 1.38 3.12
N THR A 161 1.93 2.47 2.85
CA THR A 161 2.36 3.50 1.89
C THR A 161 2.13 4.91 2.42
N LEU A 162 0.86 5.30 2.65
CA LEU A 162 0.47 6.63 3.15
C LEU A 162 -0.51 6.46 4.31
N ARG A 163 -0.01 6.32 5.54
CA ARG A 163 -0.82 5.91 6.70
C ARG A 163 -1.96 6.85 7.04
N GLY A 164 -1.86 8.14 6.73
CA GLY A 164 -2.92 9.11 6.99
C GLY A 164 -4.05 9.13 5.95
N TYR A 165 -3.96 8.38 4.86
CA TYR A 165 -5.01 8.27 3.83
C TYR A 165 -5.60 6.86 3.80
N LYS A 166 -6.88 6.72 3.44
CA LYS A 166 -7.53 5.41 3.34
C LYS A 166 -6.78 4.47 2.38
N GLN A 167 -6.92 3.16 2.59
CA GLN A 167 -6.31 2.15 1.72
C GLN A 167 -6.68 2.40 0.25
N ASP A 168 -5.70 2.36 -0.65
CA ASP A 168 -5.87 2.56 -2.09
C ASP A 168 -6.53 3.89 -2.49
N ARG A 169 -6.39 4.92 -1.66
CA ARG A 169 -6.98 6.25 -1.90
C ARG A 169 -6.50 6.89 -3.21
N PHE A 170 -5.25 6.64 -3.60
CA PHE A 170 -4.67 7.12 -4.86
C PHE A 170 -4.09 5.97 -5.66
N VAL A 171 -4.56 5.83 -6.89
CA VAL A 171 -4.19 4.75 -7.82
C VAL A 171 -4.05 5.35 -9.22
N GLY A 172 -3.02 4.93 -9.95
CA GLY A 172 -2.79 5.39 -11.31
C GLY A 172 -1.67 4.60 -11.99
N ARG A 173 -1.33 5.01 -13.21
CA ARG A 173 -0.37 4.31 -14.06
C ARG A 173 1.04 4.36 -13.52
N ALA A 174 1.46 5.50 -12.95
CA ALA A 174 2.68 5.59 -12.17
C ALA A 174 2.36 5.96 -10.72
N MET A 175 3.08 5.36 -9.77
CA MET A 175 2.91 5.60 -8.34
C MET A 175 4.28 5.63 -7.67
N GLY A 176 4.51 6.67 -6.87
CA GLY A 176 5.72 6.86 -6.10
C GLY A 176 5.38 7.13 -4.64
N PHE A 177 6.10 6.52 -3.72
CA PHE A 177 5.91 6.75 -2.29
C PHE A 177 7.23 6.66 -1.54
N GLY A 178 7.25 7.27 -0.37
CA GLY A 178 8.33 7.12 0.58
C GLY A 178 7.86 7.33 2.01
N THR A 179 8.61 6.75 2.92
CA THR A 179 8.37 6.77 4.36
C THR A 179 9.69 6.95 5.07
N LEU A 180 9.72 7.86 6.03
CA LEU A 180 10.81 8.04 6.98
C LEU A 180 10.30 7.71 8.39
N GLU A 181 11.05 6.89 9.12
CA GLU A 181 10.77 6.52 10.52
C GLU A 181 12.03 6.73 11.36
N LEU A 182 11.84 7.27 12.56
CA LEU A 182 12.86 7.25 13.60
C LEU A 182 12.42 6.25 14.66
N ARG A 183 13.07 5.09 14.73
CA ARG A 183 12.74 4.00 15.66
C ARG A 183 13.61 4.13 16.90
N TRP A 184 13.02 4.54 18.02
CA TRP A 184 13.74 4.73 19.28
C TRP A 184 13.23 3.79 20.36
N LYS A 185 14.09 2.86 20.79
CA LYS A 185 13.85 2.05 21.99
C LYS A 185 14.17 2.88 23.22
N PHE A 186 13.14 3.23 23.97
CA PHE A 186 13.28 4.09 25.15
C PHE A 186 13.22 3.31 26.47
N TRP A 187 12.69 2.08 26.46
CA TRP A 187 12.59 1.25 27.65
C TRP A 187 12.66 -0.24 27.29
N SER A 188 13.33 -1.05 28.10
CA SER A 188 13.14 -2.51 28.09
C SER A 188 13.03 -3.10 29.49
N PHE A 189 12.32 -4.21 29.61
CA PHE A 189 12.09 -4.91 30.88
C PHE A 189 11.83 -6.39 30.66
N SER A 190 12.07 -7.21 31.68
CA SER A 190 11.77 -8.64 31.66
C SER A 190 10.79 -9.00 32.77
N VAL A 191 9.75 -9.76 32.45
CA VAL A 191 8.74 -10.23 33.42
C VAL A 191 8.46 -11.71 33.15
N GLY A 192 8.57 -12.55 34.18
CA GLY A 192 8.19 -13.97 34.09
C GLY A 192 9.02 -14.80 33.10
N GLY A 193 10.26 -14.41 32.81
CA GLY A 193 11.13 -15.07 31.82
C GLY A 193 11.01 -14.51 30.40
N GLU A 194 10.06 -13.61 30.17
CA GLU A 194 9.79 -12.97 28.88
C GLU A 194 10.47 -11.60 28.80
N TYR A 195 10.99 -11.24 27.61
CA TYR A 195 11.64 -9.96 27.34
C TYR A 195 10.72 -9.02 26.55
N PHE A 196 10.56 -7.79 27.05
CA PHE A 196 9.77 -6.74 26.41
C PHE A 196 10.63 -5.49 26.15
N ALA A 197 10.44 -4.88 24.98
CA ALA A 197 11.02 -3.58 24.65
C ALA A 197 9.97 -2.65 24.06
N LEU A 198 9.95 -1.41 24.57
CA LEU A 198 9.06 -0.35 24.10
C LEU A 198 9.84 0.58 23.17
N ASN A 199 9.26 0.81 22.00
CA ASN A 199 9.82 1.69 20.97
C ASN A 199 8.83 2.78 20.61
N LEU A 200 9.32 4.01 20.52
CA LEU A 200 8.61 5.15 19.98
C LEU A 200 9.05 5.39 18.54
N VAL A 201 8.09 5.60 17.64
CA VAL A 201 8.35 5.70 16.20
C VAL A 201 7.60 6.85 15.56
N PRO A 202 8.09 8.10 15.67
CA PRO A 202 7.59 9.17 14.82
C PRO A 202 7.91 8.86 13.35
N PHE A 203 6.98 9.21 12.47
CA PHE A 203 7.12 8.92 11.04
C PHE A 203 6.52 10.02 10.16
N TRP A 204 7.03 10.06 8.93
CA TRP A 204 6.57 10.93 7.86
C TRP A 204 6.46 10.13 6.56
N ASP A 205 5.27 10.12 5.97
CA ASP A 205 4.96 9.46 4.72
C ASP A 205 4.69 10.50 3.63
N PHE A 206 5.11 10.22 2.41
CA PHE A 206 4.81 11.03 1.25
C PHE A 206 4.62 10.18 0.00
N GLY A 207 3.86 10.67 -0.97
CA GLY A 207 3.61 9.93 -2.19
C GLY A 207 2.82 10.69 -3.23
N ARG A 208 2.88 10.20 -4.46
CA ARG A 208 2.24 10.80 -5.63
C ARG A 208 1.85 9.72 -6.63
N VAL A 209 0.77 10.00 -7.34
CA VAL A 209 0.27 9.21 -8.46
C VAL A 209 0.23 10.08 -9.70
N TRP A 210 0.55 9.48 -10.85
CA TRP A 210 0.41 10.09 -12.17
C TRP A 210 -0.46 9.21 -13.05
N ASN A 211 -1.38 9.84 -13.77
CA ASN A 211 -2.26 9.18 -14.73
C ASN A 211 -1.53 8.81 -16.03
N ASP A 212 -0.41 9.47 -16.31
CA ASP A 212 0.44 9.27 -17.47
C ASP A 212 1.86 9.00 -16.98
N GLU A 213 2.34 7.79 -17.22
CA GLU A 213 3.66 7.31 -16.79
C GLU A 213 4.82 8.07 -17.42
N HIS A 214 4.60 8.75 -18.56
CA HIS A 214 5.62 9.56 -19.23
C HIS A 214 5.71 10.98 -18.67
N LYS A 215 4.79 11.37 -17.76
CA LYS A 215 4.72 12.72 -17.17
C LYS A 215 4.97 12.72 -15.66
N ALA A 216 5.82 11.80 -15.18
CA ALA A 216 6.29 11.82 -13.80
C ALA A 216 7.00 13.16 -13.49
N GLY A 217 6.75 13.71 -12.30
CA GLY A 217 7.20 15.06 -11.94
C GLY A 217 7.03 15.33 -10.43
N LEU A 218 7.66 16.40 -9.93
CA LEU A 218 7.90 16.58 -8.49
C LEU A 218 6.84 17.41 -7.73
N THR A 219 5.75 17.83 -8.37
CA THR A 219 4.70 18.67 -7.78
C THR A 219 3.61 17.85 -7.09
N ASP A 220 2.69 18.47 -6.32
CA ASP A 220 1.53 17.88 -5.61
C ASP A 220 1.72 16.49 -4.96
N TYR A 221 2.78 16.34 -4.19
CA TYR A 221 2.90 15.20 -3.29
C TYR A 221 1.86 15.27 -2.17
N LYS A 222 1.35 14.11 -1.78
CA LYS A 222 0.51 13.92 -0.61
C LYS A 222 1.40 13.54 0.56
N TYR A 223 1.13 14.14 1.71
CA TYR A 223 1.92 13.96 2.92
C TYR A 223 1.03 13.48 4.07
N SER A 224 1.61 12.67 4.93
CA SER A 224 1.02 12.17 6.17
C SER A 224 2.12 12.09 7.23
N GLN A 225 1.77 12.30 8.49
CA GLN A 225 2.70 12.16 9.60
C GLN A 225 2.01 11.54 10.80
N GLY A 226 2.79 10.97 11.70
CA GLY A 226 2.22 10.30 12.86
C GLY A 226 3.24 9.80 13.85
N LEU A 227 2.72 9.05 14.81
CA LEU A 227 3.48 8.47 15.90
C LEU A 227 3.06 7.03 16.10
N GLY A 228 4.06 6.15 16.12
CA GLY A 228 3.91 4.73 16.41
C GLY A 228 4.44 4.38 17.79
N LEU A 229 3.76 3.46 18.46
CA LEU A 229 4.26 2.75 19.63
C LEU A 229 4.43 1.28 19.25
N ARG A 230 5.61 0.71 19.50
CA ARG A 230 5.88 -0.70 19.22
C ARG A 230 6.35 -1.42 20.46
N ILE A 231 5.76 -2.60 20.70
CA ILE A 231 6.14 -3.50 21.78
C ILE A 231 6.79 -4.71 21.13
N ALA A 232 8.10 -4.85 21.30
CA ALA A 232 8.81 -6.05 20.91
C ALA A 232 8.76 -7.07 22.06
N TRP A 233 8.34 -8.28 21.76
CA TRP A 233 8.20 -9.40 22.69
C TRP A 233 9.08 -10.56 22.19
N ASN A 234 10.08 -10.93 23.01
CA ASN A 234 11.06 -11.99 22.75
C ASN A 234 11.74 -11.91 21.37
N GLN A 235 11.95 -10.69 20.85
CA GLN A 235 12.58 -10.40 19.55
C GLN A 235 11.83 -10.94 18.31
N ALA A 236 10.90 -11.87 18.45
CA ALA A 236 10.17 -12.51 17.35
C ALA A 236 8.83 -11.82 17.06
N THR A 237 8.19 -11.23 18.07
CA THR A 237 6.85 -10.64 17.94
C THR A 237 6.91 -9.14 18.16
N ILE A 238 6.34 -8.37 17.24
CA ILE A 238 6.29 -6.91 17.33
C ILE A 238 4.84 -6.47 17.19
N ILE A 239 4.29 -5.92 18.28
CA ILE A 239 2.96 -5.32 18.29
C ILE A 239 3.12 -3.86 17.94
N MET A 240 2.50 -3.43 16.84
CA MET A 240 2.51 -2.05 16.35
C MET A 240 1.17 -1.39 16.63
N MET A 241 1.23 -0.15 17.14
CA MET A 241 0.12 0.78 17.21
C MET A 241 0.54 2.11 16.59
N ASP A 242 0.06 2.41 15.38
CA ASP A 242 0.43 3.63 14.64
C ASP A 242 -0.78 4.56 14.52
N TYR A 243 -0.62 5.82 14.95
CA TYR A 243 -1.60 6.87 14.74
C TYR A 243 -1.09 7.86 13.68
N ALA A 244 -1.84 8.01 12.60
CA ALA A 244 -1.45 8.83 11.44
C ALA A 244 -2.49 9.91 11.13
N VAL A 245 -2.01 11.07 10.69
CA VAL A 245 -2.83 12.22 10.33
C VAL A 245 -2.43 12.73 8.95
N SER A 246 -3.41 13.02 8.11
CA SER A 246 -3.24 13.70 6.82
C SER A 246 -4.21 14.88 6.70
N ARG A 247 -4.26 15.49 5.50
CA ARG A 247 -5.25 16.51 5.17
C ARG A 247 -6.68 15.96 5.02
N GLU A 248 -6.83 14.67 4.75
CA GLU A 248 -8.14 14.04 4.49
C GLU A 248 -8.69 13.29 5.69
N ASP A 249 -7.83 12.66 6.51
CA ASP A 249 -8.30 11.74 7.56
C ASP A 249 -7.28 11.57 8.70
N LYS A 250 -7.74 10.91 9.77
CA LYS A 250 -6.93 10.43 10.89
C LYS A 250 -7.18 8.93 11.08
N GLN A 251 -6.12 8.15 11.19
CA GLN A 251 -6.22 6.68 11.23
C GLN A 251 -5.39 6.09 12.35
N LEU A 252 -5.93 5.03 12.95
CA LEU A 252 -5.25 4.19 13.93
C LEU A 252 -5.08 2.79 13.34
N PHE A 253 -3.87 2.26 13.41
CA PHE A 253 -3.56 0.90 12.98
C PHE A 253 -3.05 0.08 14.15
N VAL A 254 -3.45 -1.19 14.19
CA VAL A 254 -2.90 -2.20 15.09
C VAL A 254 -2.45 -3.39 14.24
N ASN A 255 -1.20 -3.82 14.39
CA ASN A 255 -0.64 -4.92 13.61
C ASN A 255 0.40 -5.73 14.40
N PHE A 256 0.75 -6.91 13.90
CA PHE A 256 1.74 -7.83 14.47
C PHE A 256 2.95 -7.95 13.53
N SER A 257 3.62 -6.82 13.25
CA SER A 257 4.92 -6.71 12.55
C SER A 257 5.34 -5.23 12.49
N HIS A 258 6.48 -4.92 11.89
CA HIS A 258 6.80 -3.57 11.44
C HIS A 258 5.97 -3.17 10.20
N ALA A 259 5.87 -1.86 9.96
CA ALA A 259 5.22 -1.35 8.76
C ALA A 259 5.99 -1.77 7.48
N PHE A 260 7.31 -1.86 7.60
CA PHE A 260 8.25 -2.30 6.57
C PHE A 260 9.65 -2.60 7.12
#